data_AF-A0A956CYB0-F1
#
_entry.id   AF-A0A956CYB0-F1
#
_cell.length_a   1.000
_cell.length_b   1.000
_cell.length_c   1.000
_cell.angle_alpha   90.00
_cell.angle_beta   90.00
_cell.angle_gamma   90.00
#
_symmetry.space_group_name_H-M   'P 1'
#
loop_
_entity.id
_entity.type
_entity.pdbx_description
1 polymer ?
#
loop_
_entity_poly.entity_id
_entity_poly.type
_entity_poly.pdbx_seq_one_letter_code
_entity_poly.pdbx_strand_id
1 'polypeptide(L)'
;MADDTPPDDDPIDVALLRAALGGGEDPEPNPQMNSEVERALSALIEAELVEIDEGRRPALIAELATVVGEARSPRDYLKRFVRTIVHSDHVEEIYGSDDELREIIAKVAD
;
A
#
# COMPACT_ATOMS: atom_id res chain seq x y z
N MET A 1 -50.17 20.96 -6.58
CA MET A 1 -49.29 20.27 -5.61
C MET A 1 -48.45 19.33 -6.43
N ALA A 2 -47.18 19.67 -6.65
CA ALA A 2 -46.25 18.79 -7.36
C ALA A 2 -45.72 17.80 -6.35
N ASP A 3 -45.86 16.53 -6.67
CA ASP A 3 -45.38 15.38 -5.93
C ASP A 3 -43.86 15.32 -6.10
N ASP A 4 -43.12 15.74 -5.10
CA ASP A 4 -41.66 15.81 -5.07
C ASP A 4 -41.15 14.56 -4.32
N THR A 5 -41.41 13.40 -4.93
CA THR A 5 -40.85 12.14 -4.45
C THR A 5 -39.36 12.14 -4.84
N PRO A 6 -38.42 12.10 -3.88
CA PRO A 6 -37.00 12.03 -4.21
C PRO A 6 -36.73 10.75 -5.03
N PRO A 7 -35.78 10.78 -5.99
CA PRO A 7 -35.42 9.57 -6.71
C PRO A 7 -34.97 8.52 -5.68
N ASP A 8 -35.57 7.33 -5.77
CA ASP A 8 -35.15 6.16 -5.01
C ASP A 8 -33.62 6.04 -5.09
N ASP A 9 -32.95 6.10 -3.94
CA ASP A 9 -31.54 5.77 -3.81
C ASP A 9 -31.39 4.29 -4.17
N ASP A 10 -31.21 4.01 -5.47
CA ASP A 10 -30.82 2.69 -5.95
C ASP A 10 -29.62 2.24 -5.10
N PRO A 11 -29.70 1.08 -4.43
CA PRO A 11 -28.60 0.62 -3.60
C PRO A 11 -27.39 0.49 -4.52
N ILE A 12 -26.37 1.29 -4.24
CA ILE A 12 -25.10 1.26 -4.94
C ILE A 12 -24.62 -0.19 -4.92
N ASP A 13 -24.68 -0.85 -6.08
CA ASP A 13 -24.23 -2.22 -6.22
C ASP A 13 -22.70 -2.23 -6.03
N VAL A 14 -22.28 -2.56 -4.81
CA VAL A 14 -20.87 -2.64 -4.40
C VAL A 14 -20.11 -3.60 -5.31
N ALA A 15 -20.77 -4.60 -5.90
CA ALA A 15 -20.16 -5.50 -6.87
C ALA A 15 -19.91 -4.80 -8.22
N LEU A 16 -20.84 -3.96 -8.66
CA LEU A 16 -20.66 -3.13 -9.86
C LEU A 16 -19.56 -2.08 -9.66
N LEU A 17 -19.43 -1.51 -8.46
CA LEU A 17 -18.36 -0.58 -8.13
C LEU A 17 -16.98 -1.26 -8.10
N ARG A 18 -16.91 -2.48 -7.55
CA ARG A 18 -15.71 -3.32 -7.62
C ARG A 18 -15.34 -3.69 -9.05
N ALA A 19 -16.31 -4.01 -9.89
CA ALA A 19 -16.08 -4.30 -11.31
C ALA A 19 -15.61 -3.07 -12.09
N ALA A 20 -16.21 -1.89 -11.83
CA ALA A 20 -15.87 -0.62 -12.48
C ALA A 20 -14.52 -0.05 -12.04
N LEU A 21 -14.10 -0.31 -10.80
CA LEU A 21 -12.76 0.02 -10.29
C LEU A 21 -11.68 -0.97 -10.73
N GLY A 22 -12.01 -1.91 -11.62
CA GLY A 22 -11.08 -2.91 -12.10
C GLY A 22 -10.87 -4.01 -11.06
N GLY A 23 -11.87 -4.87 -10.89
CA GLY A 23 -11.67 -6.25 -10.42
C GLY A 23 -10.86 -7.07 -11.44
N GLY A 24 -9.77 -6.50 -11.93
CA GLY A 24 -8.76 -7.15 -12.75
C GLY A 24 -7.88 -7.94 -11.82
N GLU A 25 -7.60 -9.17 -12.24
CA GLU A 25 -6.51 -10.06 -11.85
C GLU A 25 -5.55 -9.43 -10.83
N ASP A 26 -5.35 -10.10 -9.68
CA ASP A 26 -4.28 -9.76 -8.74
C ASP A 26 -3.04 -9.41 -9.56
N PRO A 27 -2.45 -8.21 -9.37
CA PRO A 27 -1.39 -7.73 -10.23
C PRO A 27 -0.33 -8.82 -10.34
N GLU A 28 -0.01 -9.24 -11.58
CA GLU A 28 1.01 -10.27 -11.77
C GLU A 28 2.28 -9.83 -11.03
N PRO A 29 2.86 -10.69 -10.20
CA PRO A 29 3.96 -10.31 -9.33
C PRO A 29 5.11 -9.79 -10.19
N ASN A 30 5.44 -8.50 -10.06
CA ASN A 30 6.62 -7.92 -10.67
C ASN A 30 7.83 -8.32 -9.79
N PRO A 31 8.64 -9.32 -10.18
CA PRO A 31 9.62 -9.91 -9.28
C PRO A 31 10.74 -8.93 -8.89
N GLN A 32 11.02 -7.97 -9.78
CA GLN A 32 11.98 -6.91 -9.52
C GLN A 32 11.44 -5.92 -8.48
N MET A 33 10.19 -5.48 -8.61
CA MET A 33 9.54 -4.61 -7.62
C MET A 33 9.44 -5.28 -6.25
N ASN A 34 9.08 -6.57 -6.21
CA ASN A 34 9.02 -7.33 -4.97
C ASN A 34 10.38 -7.38 -4.26
N SER A 35 11.47 -7.56 -5.03
CA SER A 35 12.83 -7.59 -4.48
C SER A 35 13.27 -6.23 -3.92
N GLU A 36 12.90 -5.14 -4.60
CA GLU A 36 13.17 -3.77 -4.14
C GLU A 36 12.41 -3.45 -2.85
N VAL A 37 11.11 -3.77 -2.82
CA VAL A 37 10.24 -3.61 -1.65
C VAL A 37 10.74 -4.45 -0.48
N GLU A 38 11.08 -5.72 -0.73
CA GLU A 38 11.59 -6.61 0.31
C GLU A 38 12.89 -6.08 0.92
N ARG A 39 13.81 -5.54 0.11
CA ARG A 39 15.05 -4.95 0.62
C ARG A 39 14.78 -3.72 1.48
N ALA A 40 13.90 -2.83 1.04
CA ALA A 40 13.51 -1.66 1.82
C ALA A 40 12.85 -2.06 3.14
N LEU A 41 11.97 -3.06 3.11
CA LEU A 41 11.29 -3.58 4.30
C LEU A 41 12.27 -4.24 5.28
N SER A 42 13.21 -5.05 4.80
CA SER A 42 14.28 -5.62 5.63
C SER A 42 15.09 -4.53 6.33
N ALA A 43 15.46 -3.46 5.62
CA ALA A 43 16.21 -2.36 6.21
C ALA A 43 15.44 -1.62 7.32
N LEU A 44 14.12 -1.48 7.19
CA LEU A 44 13.28 -0.90 8.25
C LEU A 44 13.18 -1.79 9.48
N ILE A 45 13.06 -3.11 9.29
CA ILE A 45 13.04 -4.10 10.37
C ILE A 45 14.41 -4.16 11.07
N GLU A 46 15.50 -4.20 10.32
CA GLU A 46 16.87 -4.20 10.84
C GLU A 46 17.22 -2.92 11.60
N ALA A 47 16.60 -1.79 11.23
CA ALA A 47 16.71 -0.52 11.94
C ALA A 47 15.75 -0.40 13.14
N GLU A 48 14.99 -1.45 13.45
CA GLU A 48 14.00 -1.50 14.54
C GLU A 48 12.92 -0.40 14.44
N LEU A 49 12.60 0.06 13.22
CA LEU A 49 11.61 1.12 12.99
C LEU A 49 10.18 0.58 12.83
N VAL A 50 10.05 -0.69 12.44
CA VAL A 50 8.78 -1.38 12.22
C VAL A 50 8.87 -2.83 12.68
N GLU A 51 7.77 -3.36 13.21
CA GLU A 51 7.60 -4.76 13.58
C GLU A 51 6.50 -5.40 12.75
N ILE A 52 6.78 -6.59 12.21
CA ILE A 52 5.92 -7.29 11.26
C ILE A 52 5.97 -8.78 11.57
N ASP A 53 4.81 -9.41 11.71
CA ASP A 53 4.69 -10.86 11.78
C ASP A 53 5.19 -11.52 10.49
N GLU A 54 6.05 -12.54 10.62
CA GLU A 54 6.63 -13.26 9.48
C GLU A 54 5.57 -13.87 8.55
N GLY A 55 4.42 -14.29 9.10
CA GLY A 55 3.29 -14.81 8.33
C GLY A 55 2.56 -13.76 7.50
N ARG A 56 2.65 -12.48 7.87
CA ARG A 56 2.04 -11.35 7.15
C ARG A 56 2.99 -10.68 6.16
N ARG A 57 4.29 -10.89 6.31
CA ARG A 57 5.33 -10.28 5.46
C ARG A 57 5.09 -10.46 3.95
N PRO A 58 4.72 -11.65 3.42
CA PRO A 58 4.47 -11.80 1.99
C PRO A 58 3.29 -10.96 1.48
N ALA A 59 2.24 -10.82 2.29
CA ALA A 59 1.06 -10.02 1.94
C ALA A 59 1.41 -8.53 1.92
N LEU A 60 2.18 -8.04 2.90
CA LEU A 60 2.68 -6.66 2.93
C LEU A 60 3.56 -6.34 1.73
N ILE A 61 4.44 -7.26 1.31
CA ILE A 61 5.28 -7.07 0.12
C ILE A 61 4.41 -6.92 -1.14
N ALA A 62 3.38 -7.76 -1.30
CA ALA A 62 2.48 -7.68 -2.44
C ALA A 62 1.67 -6.37 -2.46
N GLU A 63 1.16 -5.94 -1.29
CA GLU A 63 0.47 -4.65 -1.13
C GLU A 63 1.38 -3.49 -1.52
N LEU A 64 2.57 -3.42 -0.92
CA LEU A 64 3.56 -2.38 -1.20
C LEU A 64 3.94 -2.36 -2.68
N ALA A 65 4.30 -3.50 -3.27
CA ALA A 65 4.70 -3.61 -4.67
C ALA A 65 3.60 -3.09 -5.62
N THR A 66 2.35 -3.36 -5.31
CA THR A 66 1.20 -2.84 -6.06
C THR A 66 1.12 -1.31 -5.97
N VAL A 67 1.13 -0.77 -4.74
CA VAL A 67 0.95 0.68 -4.53
C VAL A 67 2.14 1.48 -5.06
N VAL A 68 3.37 1.01 -4.83
CA VAL A 68 4.59 1.70 -5.27
C VAL A 68 4.90 1.51 -6.76
N GLY A 69 4.40 0.44 -7.38
CA GLY A 69 4.53 0.22 -8.83
C GLY A 69 3.85 1.30 -9.68
N GLU A 70 2.87 2.01 -9.11
CA GLU A 70 2.22 3.16 -9.74
C GLU A 70 2.93 4.51 -9.50
N ALA A 71 4.03 4.52 -8.74
CA ALA A 71 4.74 5.74 -8.40
C ALA A 71 5.34 6.39 -9.66
N ARG A 72 5.18 7.71 -9.78
CA ARG A 72 5.65 8.48 -10.95
C ARG A 72 6.99 9.18 -10.75
N SER A 73 7.54 9.11 -9.54
CA SER A 73 8.82 9.71 -9.18
C SER A 73 9.37 9.07 -7.89
N PRO A 74 10.68 9.20 -7.61
CA PRO A 74 11.25 8.71 -6.35
C PRO A 74 10.57 9.29 -5.10
N ARG A 75 10.18 10.57 -5.15
CA ARG A 75 9.45 11.21 -4.06
C ARG A 75 8.04 10.61 -3.87
N ASP A 76 7.36 10.28 -4.97
CA ASP A 76 6.05 9.63 -4.94
C ASP A 76 6.15 8.19 -4.42
N TYR A 77 7.21 7.46 -4.80
CA TYR A 77 7.54 6.14 -4.29
C TYR A 77 7.67 6.16 -2.76
N LEU A 78 8.54 7.03 -2.22
CA LEU A 78 8.76 7.15 -0.77
C LEU A 78 7.47 7.52 -0.02
N LYS A 79 6.69 8.45 -0.56
CA LYS A 79 5.42 8.86 0.03
C LYS A 79 4.42 7.70 0.09
N ARG A 80 4.28 6.96 -1.01
CA ARG A 80 3.39 5.81 -1.12
C ARG A 80 3.83 4.68 -0.18
N PHE A 81 5.11 4.33 -0.19
CA PHE A 81 5.67 3.29 0.66
C PHE A 81 5.40 3.57 2.14
N VAL A 82 5.79 4.75 2.64
CA VAL A 82 5.59 5.11 4.06
C VAL A 82 4.11 5.16 4.41
N ARG A 83 3.28 5.71 3.54
CA ARG A 83 1.83 5.74 3.78
C ARG A 83 1.23 4.33 3.89
N THR A 84 1.69 3.38 3.07
CA THR A 84 1.24 1.99 3.13
C THR A 84 1.70 1.33 4.42
N ILE A 85 2.97 1.47 4.83
CA ILE A 85 3.46 0.96 6.12
C ILE A 85 2.60 1.47 7.29
N VAL A 86 2.34 2.79 7.31
CA VAL A 86 1.60 3.45 8.41
C VAL A 86 0.14 3.02 8.52
N HIS A 87 -0.45 2.52 7.44
CA HIS A 87 -1.88 2.18 7.38
C HIS A 87 -2.16 0.70 7.10
N SER A 88 -1.15 -0.14 6.92
CA SER A 88 -1.33 -1.55 6.60
C SER A 88 -1.67 -2.35 7.85
N ASP A 89 -2.70 -3.20 7.74
CA ASP A 89 -3.07 -4.18 8.77
C ASP A 89 -2.01 -5.31 8.90
N HIS A 90 -1.03 -5.35 7.99
CA HIS A 90 0.05 -6.31 8.01
C HIS A 90 1.27 -5.85 8.82
N VAL A 91 1.31 -4.60 9.27
CA VAL A 91 2.32 -4.07 10.19
C VAL A 91 1.78 -4.16 11.61
N GLU A 92 2.59 -4.68 12.54
CA GLU A 92 2.17 -4.84 13.94
C GLU A 92 2.39 -3.55 14.72
N GLU A 93 3.62 -3.03 14.69
CA GLU A 93 3.99 -1.80 15.39
C GLU A 93 4.92 -0.93 14.55
N ILE A 94 4.81 0.38 14.77
CA ILE A 94 5.64 1.40 14.12
C ILE A 94 6.28 2.23 15.21
N TYR A 95 7.61 2.13 15.28
CA TYR A 95 8.44 2.85 16.24
C TYR A 95 9.10 4.08 15.63
N GLY A 96 9.34 4.05 14.30
CA GLY A 96 9.94 5.15 13.55
C GLY A 96 8.94 6.22 13.11
N SER A 97 9.39 7.47 13.08
CA SER A 97 8.65 8.56 12.43
C SER A 97 8.66 8.43 10.90
N ASP A 98 7.67 9.05 10.27
CA ASP A 98 7.58 9.22 8.81
C ASP A 98 8.91 9.61 8.13
N ASP A 99 9.69 10.49 8.78
CA ASP A 99 10.95 10.98 8.22
C ASP A 99 12.09 9.97 8.39
N GLU A 100 12.15 9.23 9.51
CA GLU A 100 13.11 8.13 9.71
C GLU A 100 12.85 7.00 8.72
N LEU A 101 11.57 6.64 8.50
CA LEU A 101 11.19 5.63 7.51
C LEU A 101 11.66 6.06 6.11
N ARG A 102 11.41 7.32 5.71
CA ARG A 102 11.86 7.85 4.41
C ARG A 102 13.38 7.82 4.26
N GLU A 103 14.11 8.18 5.32
CA GLU A 103 15.57 8.22 5.29
C GLU A 103 16.16 6.82 5.03
N ILE A 104 15.65 5.80 5.72
CA ILE A 104 16.11 4.42 5.51
C ILE A 104 15.75 3.91 4.12
N ILE A 105 14.51 4.10 3.65
CA ILE A 105 14.09 3.64 2.32
C ILE A 105 14.93 4.32 1.23
N ALA A 106 15.20 5.63 1.37
CA ALA A 106 16.01 6.38 0.41
C ALA A 106 17.45 5.85 0.34
N LYS A 107 18.06 5.47 1.47
CA LYS A 107 19.42 4.88 1.51
C LYS A 107 19.52 3.53 0.80
N VAL A 108 18.41 2.80 0.69
CA VAL A 108 18.37 1.47 0.06
C VAL A 108 18.15 1.56 -1.45
N ALA A 109 17.59 2.67 -1.93
CA ALA A 109 17.26 2.92 -3.33
C ALA A 109 18.37 3.63 -4.14
N ASP A 110 19.45 4.06 -3.48
CA ASP A 110 20.68 4.65 -4.07
C ASP A 110 21.67 3.53 -4.44
#